data_AF-A0AAU9RST8-F1
#
_entry.id   AF-A0AAU9RST8-F1
#
_cell.length_a   1.000
_cell.length_b   1.000
_cell.length_c   1.000
_cell.angle_alpha   90.00
_cell.angle_beta   90.00
_cell.angle_gamma   90.00
#
_symmetry.space_group_name_H-M   'P 1'
#
loop_
_entity.id
_entity.type
_entity.pdbx_description
1 polymer ?
#
loop_
_entity_poly.entity_id
_entity_poly.type
_entity_poly.pdbx_seq_one_letter_code
_entity_poly.pdbx_strand_id
1 'polypeptide(L)'
;MMRLVSKTFPSVKLREHNLSPKAPNFKDLKASRTHIPISSSSSSPKEKSKTSKPNSWSVYLILSTNEPIKTYVGITTDFARRLKQHNGEIRGGAKASSAGRPWLCACIITGFTCLSQASSFESKWKIFSRKLPRRKKDEEMNQSDSLLQHRRRALEKVQDSLECTHLETDWRIMTR
;
A
#
# COMPACT_ATOMS: atom_id res chain seq x y z
N MET A 1 -27.65 -23.65 -25.09
CA MET A 1 -28.26 -24.03 -23.80
C MET A 1 -27.36 -23.58 -22.67
N MET A 2 -27.87 -22.71 -21.80
CA MET A 2 -27.13 -22.11 -20.69
C MET A 2 -27.11 -23.07 -19.49
N ARG A 3 -25.93 -23.33 -18.90
CA ARG A 3 -25.82 -24.04 -17.63
C ARG A 3 -25.51 -23.03 -16.53
N LEU A 4 -26.52 -22.74 -15.70
CA LEU A 4 -26.34 -22.13 -14.38
C LEU A 4 -25.55 -23.09 -13.50
N VAL A 5 -24.52 -22.59 -12.83
CA VAL A 5 -23.91 -23.27 -11.67
C VAL A 5 -24.30 -22.52 -10.41
N SER A 6 -25.14 -23.16 -9.59
CA SER A 6 -25.65 -22.65 -8.32
C SER A 6 -24.55 -22.57 -7.25
N LYS A 7 -24.67 -21.55 -6.41
CA LYS A 7 -23.84 -21.25 -5.24
C LYS A 7 -24.30 -22.10 -4.04
N THR A 8 -23.40 -22.87 -3.44
CA THR A 8 -23.50 -23.24 -2.00
C THR A 8 -22.10 -23.50 -1.44
N PHE A 9 -21.70 -22.70 -0.45
CA PHE A 9 -20.49 -22.93 0.34
C PHE A 9 -20.84 -23.81 1.57
N PRO A 10 -20.05 -24.85 1.92
CA PRO A 10 -20.27 -25.60 3.15
C PRO A 10 -19.89 -24.77 4.37
N SER A 11 -20.83 -24.60 5.30
CA SER A 11 -20.67 -23.91 6.59
C SER A 11 -19.88 -24.79 7.56
N VAL A 12 -18.72 -24.31 8.05
CA VAL A 12 -17.90 -24.99 9.06
C VAL A 12 -18.40 -24.57 10.45
N LYS A 13 -18.97 -25.53 11.17
CA LYS A 13 -19.40 -25.38 12.57
C LYS A 13 -18.18 -25.22 13.49
N LEU A 14 -18.18 -24.13 14.26
CA LEU A 14 -17.25 -23.86 15.36
C LEU A 14 -17.51 -24.87 16.50
N ARG A 15 -16.47 -25.56 16.95
CA ARG A 15 -16.54 -26.45 18.13
C ARG A 15 -16.00 -25.71 19.34
N GLU A 16 -16.92 -25.29 20.21
CA GLU A 16 -16.64 -24.77 21.54
C GLU A 16 -16.16 -25.91 22.45
N HIS A 17 -15.03 -25.73 23.13
CA HIS A 17 -14.72 -26.44 24.36
C HIS A 17 -14.13 -25.45 25.37
N ASN A 18 -14.97 -25.09 26.33
CA ASN A 18 -14.61 -24.33 27.54
C ASN A 18 -13.90 -25.26 28.53
N LEU A 19 -12.65 -24.96 28.88
CA LEU A 19 -12.04 -25.35 30.16
C LEU A 19 -11.03 -24.26 30.59
N SER A 20 -11.24 -23.72 31.78
CA SER A 20 -10.40 -22.81 32.57
C SER A 20 -10.64 -23.18 34.06
N PRO A 21 -9.82 -22.80 35.07
CA PRO A 21 -8.51 -22.13 35.08
C PRO A 21 -7.44 -22.90 35.90
N LYS A 22 -6.15 -22.57 35.75
CA LYS A 22 -5.17 -22.63 36.85
C LYS A 22 -3.90 -21.84 36.50
N ALA A 23 -3.64 -20.77 37.25
CA ALA A 23 -2.38 -20.03 37.24
C ALA A 23 -1.33 -20.71 38.13
N PRO A 24 -0.03 -20.45 37.89
CA PRO A 24 0.89 -20.31 39.01
C PRO A 24 1.82 -19.09 38.91
N ASN A 25 1.74 -18.29 39.98
CA ASN A 25 2.77 -17.62 40.79
C ASN A 25 4.13 -17.16 40.18
N PHE A 26 4.37 -15.86 40.35
CA PHE A 26 5.66 -15.17 40.33
C PHE A 26 6.51 -15.56 41.55
N LYS A 27 7.78 -15.97 41.37
CA LYS A 27 8.89 -15.72 42.31
C LYS A 27 10.27 -15.79 41.62
N ASP A 28 11.04 -14.72 41.85
CA ASP A 28 12.50 -14.64 42.01
C ASP A 28 13.45 -15.05 40.87
N LEU A 29 14.20 -14.05 40.36
CA LEU A 29 15.68 -14.08 40.29
C LEU A 29 16.21 -12.65 40.08
N LYS A 30 17.14 -12.26 40.95
CA LYS A 30 17.72 -10.93 41.16
C LYS A 30 19.21 -10.95 40.80
N ALA A 31 19.72 -9.80 40.36
CA ALA A 31 21.13 -9.38 40.22
C ALA A 31 21.92 -9.99 39.03
N SER A 32 22.51 -9.16 38.16
CA SER A 32 23.72 -8.43 38.55
C SER A 32 23.90 -7.08 37.85
N ARG A 33 24.38 -6.16 38.68
CA ARG A 33 24.64 -4.74 38.50
C ARG A 33 26.11 -4.57 38.10
N THR A 34 26.38 -3.88 37.01
CA THR A 34 27.69 -3.26 36.75
C THR A 34 27.44 -1.81 36.34
N HIS A 35 27.90 -0.88 37.17
CA HIS A 35 27.93 0.56 36.89
C HIS A 35 29.33 0.97 36.44
N ILE A 36 29.41 2.23 35.97
CA ILE A 36 30.58 3.15 35.85
C ILE A 36 31.02 3.35 34.35
N PRO A 37 31.37 4.56 33.87
CA PRO A 37 30.49 5.71 33.57
C PRO A 37 30.82 6.46 32.22
N ILE A 38 29.99 7.45 31.87
CA ILE A 38 30.25 8.75 31.18
C ILE A 38 31.40 8.86 30.15
N SER A 39 31.07 9.21 28.89
CA SER A 39 31.49 10.49 28.23
C SER A 39 31.04 10.62 26.76
N SER A 40 30.25 11.66 26.52
CA SER A 40 30.28 12.65 25.42
C SER A 40 30.53 12.26 23.95
N SER A 41 29.51 12.62 23.14
CA SER A 41 29.60 13.35 21.86
C SER A 41 30.38 12.75 20.68
N SER A 42 29.63 12.22 19.71
CA SER A 42 29.88 12.56 18.31
C SER A 42 28.55 12.70 17.58
N SER A 43 28.22 13.96 17.31
CA SER A 43 27.16 14.44 16.44
C SER A 43 27.17 13.74 15.08
N SER A 44 26.04 13.13 14.72
CA SER A 44 25.69 12.89 13.32
C SER A 44 24.24 13.33 13.11
N PRO A 45 23.94 14.12 12.06
CA PRO A 45 22.66 14.80 11.96
C PRO A 45 21.55 13.79 11.75
N LYS A 46 20.69 13.64 12.76
CA LYS A 46 19.37 13.06 12.61
C LYS A 46 18.58 14.00 11.72
N GLU A 47 18.47 13.68 10.44
CA GLU A 47 17.49 14.33 9.58
C GLU A 47 16.09 14.06 10.12
N LYS A 48 15.57 15.09 10.77
CA LYS A 48 14.19 15.23 11.17
C LYS A 48 13.38 15.60 9.94
N SER A 49 12.42 14.76 9.56
CA SER A 49 11.18 15.25 8.98
C SER A 49 10.00 14.54 9.64
N LYS A 50 9.85 14.78 10.94
CA LYS A 50 8.57 14.55 11.64
C LYS A 50 7.70 15.78 11.39
N THR A 51 6.94 15.79 10.32
CA THR A 51 5.73 16.61 10.24
C THR A 51 4.55 15.69 10.54
N SER A 52 4.06 15.74 11.77
CA SER A 52 2.83 15.08 12.19
C SER A 52 1.64 15.80 11.56
N LYS A 53 1.47 15.64 10.24
CA LYS A 53 0.18 15.91 9.60
C LYS A 53 -0.82 14.88 10.17
N PRO A 54 -2.09 15.24 10.39
CA PRO A 54 -3.10 14.21 10.59
C PRO A 54 -3.01 13.23 9.42
N ASN A 55 -3.05 11.94 9.75
CA ASN A 55 -2.89 10.81 8.84
C ASN A 55 -4.08 10.77 7.86
N SER A 56 -4.11 11.69 6.90
CA SER A 56 -5.12 11.70 5.85
C SER A 56 -4.97 10.46 5.00
N TRP A 57 -6.10 9.89 4.60
CA TRP A 57 -6.08 8.74 3.70
C TRP A 57 -5.55 9.20 2.33
N SER A 58 -4.75 8.33 1.72
CA SER A 58 -4.21 8.53 0.38
C SER A 58 -4.36 7.26 -0.43
N VAL A 59 -4.60 7.43 -1.73
CA VAL A 59 -4.55 6.35 -2.72
C VAL A 59 -3.26 6.54 -3.51
N TYR A 60 -2.49 5.48 -3.71
CA TYR A 60 -1.23 5.55 -4.44
C TYR A 60 -1.17 4.53 -5.57
N LEU A 61 -0.39 4.87 -6.59
CA LEU A 61 0.03 4.01 -7.68
C LEU A 61 1.55 3.87 -7.60
N ILE A 62 2.02 2.63 -7.53
CA ILE A 62 3.44 2.29 -7.63
C ILE A 62 3.71 1.44 -8.87
N LEU A 63 4.93 1.56 -9.39
CA LEU A 63 5.42 0.88 -10.58
C LEU A 63 6.64 0.03 -10.22
N SER A 64 6.66 -1.23 -10.68
CA SER A 64 7.85 -2.09 -10.65
C SER A 64 8.82 -1.64 -11.73
N THR A 65 10.10 -1.51 -11.39
CA THR A 65 11.14 -1.27 -12.40
C THR A 65 11.64 -2.55 -13.05
N ASN A 66 11.42 -3.69 -12.41
CA ASN A 66 11.87 -4.99 -12.91
C ASN A 66 10.83 -5.61 -13.83
N GLU A 67 11.30 -6.24 -14.90
CA GLU A 67 10.47 -6.99 -15.83
C GLU A 67 9.94 -8.30 -15.19
N PRO A 68 8.68 -8.68 -15.45
CA PRO A 68 7.67 -7.94 -16.20
C PRO A 68 7.17 -6.71 -15.43
N ILE A 69 7.12 -5.56 -16.11
CA ILE A 69 6.68 -4.28 -15.54
C ILE A 69 5.23 -4.40 -15.03
N LYS A 70 5.04 -4.06 -13.75
CA LYS A 70 3.76 -4.17 -13.05
C LYS A 70 3.40 -2.86 -12.36
N THR A 71 2.10 -2.63 -12.20
CA THR A 71 1.58 -1.55 -11.38
C THR A 71 0.78 -2.10 -10.22
N TYR A 72 0.83 -1.41 -9.09
CA TYR A 72 0.00 -1.71 -7.93
C TYR A 72 -0.70 -0.43 -7.45
N VAL A 73 -1.99 -0.56 -7.15
CA VAL A 73 -2.81 0.52 -6.58
C VAL A 73 -3.26 0.08 -5.19
N GLY A 74 -3.07 0.95 -4.21
CA GLY A 74 -3.48 0.69 -2.83
C GLY A 74 -3.74 1.97 -2.05
N ILE A 75 -4.16 1.80 -0.80
CA ILE A 75 -4.48 2.87 0.15
C ILE A 75 -3.56 2.83 1.36
N THR A 76 -3.24 4.02 1.89
CA THR A 76 -2.44 4.18 3.11
C THR A 76 -2.64 5.56 3.71
N THR A 77 -2.35 5.69 5.00
CA THR A 77 -2.21 6.98 5.67
C THR A 77 -0.76 7.46 5.71
N ASP A 78 0.19 6.53 5.54
CA ASP A 78 1.63 6.80 5.53
C ASP A 78 2.24 6.11 4.31
N PHE A 79 2.46 6.91 3.26
CA PHE A 79 2.99 6.41 1.99
C PHE A 79 4.47 6.05 2.08
N ALA A 80 5.28 6.88 2.75
CA ALA A 80 6.71 6.65 2.88
C ALA A 80 6.99 5.30 3.58
N ARG A 81 6.30 5.02 4.69
CA ARG A 81 6.40 3.73 5.36
C ARG A 81 5.89 2.59 4.48
N ARG A 82 4.76 2.76 3.80
CA ARG A 82 4.18 1.71 2.94
C ARG A 82 5.08 1.37 1.75
N LEU A 83 5.76 2.34 1.16
CA LEU A 83 6.71 2.11 0.07
C LEU A 83 7.90 1.27 0.55
N LYS A 84 8.46 1.58 1.73
CA LYS A 84 9.52 0.77 2.36
C LYS A 84 9.07 -0.67 2.66
N GLN A 85 7.80 -0.87 3.05
CA GLN A 85 7.22 -2.21 3.20
C GLN A 85 7.15 -2.96 1.87
N HIS A 86 6.72 -2.28 0.80
CA HIS A 86 6.69 -2.86 -0.54
C HIS A 86 8.07 -3.24 -1.04
N ASN A 87 9.09 -2.42 -0.78
CA ASN A 87 10.50 -2.70 -1.10
C ASN A 87 11.17 -3.71 -0.17
N GLY A 88 10.55 -4.05 0.96
CA GLY A 88 11.07 -5.03 1.91
C GLY A 88 12.13 -4.51 2.87
N GLU A 89 12.35 -3.19 2.89
CA GLU A 89 13.22 -2.53 3.87
C GLU A 89 12.68 -2.67 5.30
N ILE A 90 11.35 -2.75 5.44
CA ILE A 90 10.66 -2.96 6.72
C ILE A 90 9.58 -4.04 6.62
N ARG A 91 9.25 -4.64 7.77
CA ARG A 91 8.25 -5.73 7.87
C ARG A 91 6.83 -5.22 7.59
N GLY A 92 5.96 -6.14 7.13
CA GLY A 92 4.53 -5.88 6.90
C GLY A 92 4.15 -5.58 5.44
N GLY A 93 5.05 -5.81 4.48
CA GLY A 93 4.72 -5.74 3.05
C GLY A 93 3.86 -6.90 2.58
N ALA A 94 3.04 -6.67 1.55
CA ALA A 94 2.21 -7.71 0.94
C ALA A 94 3.09 -8.75 0.22
N LYS A 95 2.82 -10.05 0.41
CA LYS A 95 3.57 -11.14 -0.24
C LYS A 95 3.62 -10.98 -1.76
N ALA A 96 2.51 -10.60 -2.38
CA ALA A 96 2.41 -10.36 -3.82
C ALA A 96 3.29 -9.20 -4.32
N SER A 97 3.64 -8.25 -3.45
CA SER A 97 4.52 -7.13 -3.80
C SER A 97 6.01 -7.48 -3.75
N SER A 98 6.39 -8.65 -3.24
CA SER A 98 7.80 -9.06 -3.20
C SER A 98 8.42 -9.24 -4.60
N ALA A 99 7.64 -9.76 -5.55
CA ALA A 99 8.10 -10.10 -6.90
C ALA A 99 8.23 -8.91 -7.88
N GLY A 100 7.81 -7.71 -7.47
CA GLY A 100 7.89 -6.49 -8.31
C GLY A 100 8.80 -5.42 -7.71
N ARG A 101 9.68 -5.81 -6.78
CA ARG A 101 10.67 -4.90 -6.20
C ARG A 101 11.78 -4.64 -7.22
N PRO A 102 12.40 -3.45 -7.24
CA PRO A 102 12.02 -2.28 -6.45
C PRO A 102 10.78 -1.58 -7.04
N TRP A 103 9.97 -1.02 -6.16
CA TRP A 103 8.80 -0.22 -6.49
C TRP A 103 9.14 1.26 -6.41
N LEU A 104 8.70 2.00 -7.42
CA LEU A 104 8.76 3.46 -7.47
C LEU A 104 7.36 4.05 -7.30
N CYS A 105 7.29 5.21 -6.65
CA CYS A 105 6.08 6.02 -6.63
C CYS A 105 5.82 6.55 -8.04
N ALA A 106 4.62 6.34 -8.58
CA ALA A 106 4.20 6.90 -9.86
C ALA A 106 3.15 8.00 -9.68
N CYS A 107 2.18 7.78 -8.79
CA CYS A 107 1.14 8.76 -8.47
C CYS A 107 0.71 8.61 -7.02
N ILE A 108 0.42 9.73 -6.36
CA ILE A 108 -0.25 9.77 -5.07
C ILE A 108 -1.42 10.75 -5.12
N ILE A 109 -2.53 10.34 -4.53
CA ILE A 109 -3.75 11.13 -4.45
C ILE A 109 -4.07 11.33 -2.98
N THR A 110 -4.13 12.59 -2.56
CA THR A 110 -4.38 13.02 -1.19
C THR A 110 -5.67 13.84 -1.11
N GLY A 111 -6.16 14.05 0.12
CA GLY A 111 -7.40 14.81 0.37
C GLY A 111 -8.60 13.94 0.77
N PHE A 112 -8.44 12.62 0.88
CA PHE A 112 -9.52 11.76 1.36
C PHE A 112 -9.79 11.97 2.85
N THR A 113 -11.05 12.28 3.18
CA THR A 113 -11.49 12.53 4.56
C THR A 113 -11.70 11.24 5.36
N CYS A 114 -11.99 10.12 4.69
CA CYS A 114 -12.22 8.84 5.34
C CYS A 114 -11.77 7.63 4.51
N LEU A 115 -11.60 6.49 5.19
CA LEU A 115 -11.22 5.21 4.58
C LEU A 115 -12.20 4.76 3.50
N SER A 116 -13.50 4.97 3.72
CA SER A 116 -14.54 4.57 2.77
C SER A 116 -14.39 5.27 1.42
N GLN A 117 -14.12 6.58 1.43
CA GLN A 117 -13.87 7.33 0.20
C GLN A 117 -12.62 6.83 -0.52
N ALA A 118 -11.51 6.64 0.18
CA ALA A 118 -10.28 6.14 -0.41
C ALA A 118 -10.44 4.72 -0.98
N SER A 119 -11.14 3.83 -0.27
CA SER A 119 -11.40 2.45 -0.70
C SER A 119 -12.35 2.38 -1.91
N SER A 120 -13.39 3.22 -1.93
CA SER A 120 -14.30 3.35 -3.07
C SER A 120 -13.55 3.85 -4.31
N PHE A 121 -12.68 4.85 -4.13
CA PHE A 121 -11.83 5.39 -5.18
C PHE A 121 -10.87 4.33 -5.74
N GLU A 122 -10.14 3.62 -4.87
CA GLU A 122 -9.24 2.53 -5.25
C GLU A 122 -9.98 1.47 -6.08
N SER A 123 -11.15 1.06 -5.59
CA SER A 123 -11.98 0.04 -6.23
C SER A 123 -12.45 0.48 -7.61
N LYS A 124 -12.95 1.72 -7.74
CA LYS A 124 -13.34 2.30 -9.02
C LYS A 124 -12.15 2.39 -9.96
N TRP A 125 -10.98 2.87 -9.52
CA TRP A 125 -9.79 2.95 -10.36
C TRP A 125 -9.35 1.58 -10.89
N LYS A 126 -9.42 0.53 -10.06
CA LYS A 126 -9.18 -0.86 -10.49
C LYS A 126 -10.23 -1.35 -11.49
N ILE A 127 -11.49 -0.95 -11.35
CA ILE A 127 -12.57 -1.29 -12.30
C ILE A 127 -12.35 -0.59 -13.65
N PHE A 128 -12.17 0.73 -13.66
CA PHE A 128 -11.93 1.50 -14.89
C PHE A 128 -10.66 1.03 -15.62
N SER A 129 -9.59 0.75 -14.88
CA SER A 129 -8.36 0.21 -15.46
C SER A 129 -8.56 -1.13 -16.18
N ARG A 130 -9.53 -1.96 -15.73
CA ARG A 130 -9.84 -3.25 -16.39
C ARG A 130 -10.82 -3.09 -17.55
N LYS A 131 -11.73 -2.12 -17.46
CA LYS A 131 -12.75 -1.85 -18.49
C LYS A 131 -12.19 -1.07 -19.69
N LEU A 132 -11.16 -0.25 -19.48
CA LEU A 132 -10.57 0.56 -20.53
C LEU A 132 -9.89 -0.35 -21.56
N PRO A 133 -10.18 -0.20 -22.87
CA PRO A 133 -9.53 -0.99 -23.90
C PRO A 133 -8.03 -0.69 -23.90
N ARG A 134 -7.22 -1.74 -23.96
CA ARG A 134 -5.78 -1.62 -24.10
C ARG A 134 -5.50 -1.11 -25.51
N ARG A 135 -4.96 0.10 -25.64
CA ARG A 135 -4.53 0.60 -26.95
C ARG A 135 -3.34 -0.23 -27.45
N LYS A 136 -3.19 -0.29 -28.79
CA LYS A 136 -1.95 -0.82 -29.38
C LYS A 136 -0.79 -0.02 -28.81
N LYS A 137 0.23 -0.74 -28.37
CA LYS A 137 1.48 -0.14 -27.92
C LYS A 137 2.11 0.50 -29.16
N ASP A 138 2.35 1.81 -29.13
CA ASP A 138 3.20 2.44 -30.14
C ASP A 138 4.59 1.80 -30.01
N GLU A 139 5.16 1.35 -31.12
CA GLU A 139 6.42 0.56 -31.16
C GLU A 139 7.56 1.24 -30.38
N GLU A 140 7.55 2.58 -30.34
CA GLU A 140 8.58 3.42 -29.68
C GLU A 140 8.41 3.59 -28.15
N MET A 141 7.24 3.30 -27.57
CA MET A 141 6.97 3.65 -26.18
C MET A 141 7.39 2.54 -25.21
N ASN A 142 8.05 2.89 -24.10
CA ASN A 142 8.44 1.91 -23.08
C ASN A 142 7.22 1.21 -22.45
N GLN A 143 7.41 -0.04 -22.00
CA GLN A 143 6.33 -0.80 -21.36
C GLN A 143 5.81 -0.11 -20.09
N SER A 144 6.70 0.56 -19.32
CA SER A 144 6.35 1.38 -18.17
C SER A 144 5.42 2.53 -18.54
N ASP A 145 5.78 3.27 -19.58
CA ASP A 145 5.10 4.51 -19.97
C ASP A 145 3.72 4.20 -20.54
N SER A 146 3.62 3.15 -21.37
CA SER A 146 2.34 2.65 -21.85
C SER A 146 1.42 2.22 -20.69
N LEU A 147 1.95 1.55 -19.67
CA LEU A 147 1.18 1.12 -18.52
C LEU A 147 0.74 2.29 -17.64
N LEU A 148 1.60 3.28 -17.43
CA LEU A 148 1.29 4.51 -16.70
C LEU A 148 0.26 5.36 -17.44
N GLN A 149 0.37 5.50 -18.77
CA GLN A 149 -0.60 6.20 -19.60
C GLN A 149 -1.98 5.55 -19.50
N HIS A 150 -2.04 4.21 -19.55
CA HIS A 150 -3.28 3.46 -19.35
C HIS A 150 -3.90 3.75 -17.97
N ARG A 151 -3.08 3.77 -16.91
CA ARG A 151 -3.53 4.08 -15.55
C ARG A 151 -4.00 5.53 -15.39
N ARG A 152 -3.32 6.48 -16.03
CA ARG A 152 -3.68 7.90 -16.03
C ARG A 152 -5.04 8.14 -16.69
N ARG A 153 -5.26 7.55 -17.87
CA ARG A 153 -6.58 7.62 -18.55
C ARG A 153 -7.70 6.98 -17.72
N ALA A 154 -7.41 5.87 -17.05
CA ALA A 154 -8.36 5.27 -16.14
C ALA A 154 -8.66 6.15 -14.92
N LEU A 155 -7.66 6.92 -14.44
CA LEU A 155 -7.81 7.85 -13.33
C LEU A 155 -8.70 9.04 -13.71
N GLU A 156 -8.49 9.63 -14.88
CA GLU A 156 -9.31 10.73 -15.41
C GLU A 156 -10.79 10.33 -15.41
N LYS A 157 -11.12 9.11 -15.87
CA LYS A 157 -12.50 8.60 -15.84
C LYS A 157 -13.07 8.39 -14.44
N VAL A 158 -12.23 8.12 -13.45
CA VAL A 158 -12.68 8.01 -12.04
C VAL A 158 -12.97 9.39 -11.49
N GLN A 159 -12.11 10.38 -11.78
CA GLN A 159 -12.29 11.76 -11.35
C GLN A 159 -13.57 12.36 -11.95
N ASP A 160 -13.82 12.13 -13.25
CA ASP A 160 -15.06 12.51 -13.92
C ASP A 160 -16.31 11.87 -13.25
N SER A 161 -16.17 10.66 -12.71
CA SER A 161 -17.27 9.90 -12.11
C SER A 161 -17.56 10.27 -10.64
N LEU A 162 -16.65 10.93 -9.94
CA LEU A 162 -16.72 11.10 -8.49
C LEU A 162 -16.86 12.53 -8.00
N GLU A 163 -16.92 13.54 -8.89
CA GLU A 163 -16.95 14.97 -8.52
C GLU A 163 -15.97 15.33 -7.40
N CYS A 164 -14.82 14.66 -7.36
CA CYS A 164 -13.89 14.72 -6.24
C CYS A 164 -12.87 15.85 -6.42
N THR A 165 -13.39 17.07 -6.63
CA THR A 165 -12.63 18.29 -6.95
C THR A 165 -11.62 18.71 -5.88
N HIS A 166 -11.83 18.29 -4.63
CA HIS A 166 -10.92 18.54 -3.51
C HIS A 166 -9.69 17.61 -3.44
N LEU A 167 -9.59 16.61 -4.32
CA LEU A 167 -8.47 15.66 -4.27
C LEU A 167 -7.26 16.22 -5.01
N GLU A 168 -6.12 16.22 -4.33
CA GLU A 168 -4.84 16.61 -4.92
C GLU A 168 -4.19 15.37 -5.53
N THR A 169 -3.83 15.47 -6.82
CA THR A 169 -3.17 14.38 -7.55
C THR A 169 -1.75 14.79 -7.89
N ASP A 170 -0.78 14.13 -7.27
CA ASP A 170 0.65 14.35 -7.49
C ASP A 170 1.23 13.18 -8.29
N TRP A 171 1.55 13.45 -9.56
CA TRP A 171 2.22 12.49 -10.44
C TRP A 171 3.74 12.65 -10.32
N ARG A 172 4.36 11.71 -9.63
CA ARG A 172 5.81 11.64 -9.47
C ARG A 172 6.36 10.67 -10.49
N ILE A 173 6.55 11.14 -11.71
CA ILE A 173 7.31 10.37 -12.70
C ILE A 173 8.75 10.85 -12.55
N MET A 174 9.56 10.14 -11.75
CA MET A 174 11.02 10.28 -11.85
C MET A 174 11.44 9.63 -13.16
N THR A 175 11.36 10.39 -14.25
CA THR A 175 12.09 10.10 -15.48
C THR A 175 13.58 10.07 -15.12
N ARG A 176 14.22 8.96 -15.49
CA ARG A 176 15.67 8.77 -15.35
C ARG A 176 16.41 9.67 -16.32
#